data_AF-A0A920YS32-F1
#
_entry.id   AF-A0A920YS32-F1
#
_cell.length_a   1.000
_cell.length_b   1.000
_cell.length_c   1.000
_cell.angle_alpha   90.00
_cell.angle_beta   90.00
_cell.angle_gamma   90.00
#
_symmetry.space_group_name_H-M   'P 1'
#
loop_
_entity.id
_entity.type
_entity.pdbx_description
1 polymer ?
#
loop_
_entity_poly.entity_id
_entity_poly.type
_entity_poly.pdbx_seq_one_letter_code
_entity_poly.pdbx_strand_id
1 'polypeptide(L)'
;MSNLNFKYGLQEDSKELLFEKLVDSIENCRLCPNMECRTKVFSEYNGNIYSNVLFIAEAPGRLGADKTKIPLFGDQTGVNFQRLIDSIGWTRESFFITNAILCNPRDDKGNNATPNKEQLENCSIYLQILIELMKPEYIITLGQKALESLRIIHDINVTLKKDVRKVIDWNGYNLIPLYHTGPRAMVHRNYFNQLADFYWISKNIKLKTKPWDRLNKSGLQKKVKQVKSSQSRLQKLIIDILSRVDRVSKFKLTKLIYLIDYESLKNHGKLVTNSFYIRSFNGPIPVGLDNELMDLLDLGIITYSKRGYSLNPTLTVELNSVEKSIVDDIVMRYGKVKDREIKTATYLTKPMKRILKIEKQGISMLHKPVFTDEDFT
;
A
#
# COMPACT_ATOMS: atom_id res chain seq x y z
N MET A 1 -7.94 -14.34 7.82
CA MET A 1 -6.46 -14.33 8.04
C MET A 1 -5.71 -15.23 7.06
N SER A 2 -6.39 -16.13 6.33
CA SER A 2 -5.76 -17.16 5.48
C SER A 2 -5.16 -16.65 4.16
N ASN A 3 -5.79 -15.70 3.45
CA ASN A 3 -5.42 -15.46 2.04
C ASN A 3 -4.22 -14.52 1.80
N LEU A 4 -4.00 -13.50 2.65
CA LEU A 4 -2.81 -12.65 2.57
C LEU A 4 -1.55 -13.32 3.11
N ASN A 5 -1.70 -14.12 4.16
CA ASN A 5 -0.60 -14.87 4.78
C ASN A 5 -0.01 -15.88 3.79
N PHE A 6 -0.86 -16.50 2.96
CA PHE A 6 -0.45 -17.40 1.88
C PHE A 6 0.22 -16.64 0.73
N LYS A 7 -0.36 -15.52 0.28
CA LYS A 7 0.12 -14.84 -0.93
C LYS A 7 1.43 -14.05 -0.77
N TYR A 8 1.71 -13.53 0.44
CA TYR A 8 2.86 -12.64 0.67
C TYR A 8 3.79 -13.09 1.81
N GLY A 9 3.70 -14.34 2.27
CA GLY A 9 4.61 -14.86 3.31
C GLY A 9 4.57 -14.06 4.63
N LEU A 10 3.43 -13.43 4.95
CA LEU A 10 3.25 -12.51 6.08
C LEU A 10 3.18 -13.21 7.45
N GLN A 11 3.58 -14.47 7.53
CA GLN A 11 3.41 -15.30 8.73
C GLN A 11 4.28 -14.89 9.92
N GLU A 12 5.28 -14.00 9.72
CA GLU A 12 6.21 -13.58 10.78
C GLU A 12 6.25 -12.05 11.02
N ASP A 13 5.70 -11.23 10.12
CA ASP A 13 5.77 -9.77 10.24
C ASP A 13 4.61 -9.24 11.11
N SER A 14 4.94 -8.49 12.17
CA SER A 14 3.94 -7.77 12.97
C SER A 14 3.13 -6.77 12.12
N LYS A 15 1.87 -6.48 12.49
CA LYS A 15 1.01 -5.52 11.76
C LYS A 15 1.69 -4.15 11.63
N GLU A 16 2.45 -3.74 12.65
CA GLU A 16 3.26 -2.53 12.68
C GLU A 16 4.33 -2.53 11.58
N LEU A 17 5.10 -3.61 11.45
CA LEU A 17 6.13 -3.72 10.41
C LEU A 17 5.53 -3.66 9.01
N LEU A 18 4.35 -4.27 8.80
CA LEU A 18 3.64 -4.17 7.53
C LEU A 18 3.16 -2.76 7.25
N PHE A 19 2.72 -2.04 8.29
CA PHE A 19 2.32 -0.65 8.18
C PHE A 19 3.51 0.26 7.84
N GLU A 20 4.66 0.06 8.48
CA GLU A 20 5.90 0.78 8.19
C GLU A 20 6.35 0.57 6.73
N LYS A 21 6.32 -0.68 6.23
CA LYS A 21 6.60 -0.99 4.81
C LYS A 21 5.62 -0.27 3.86
N LEU A 22 4.34 -0.20 4.24
CA LEU A 22 3.33 0.52 3.45
C LEU A 22 3.60 2.03 3.43
N VAL A 23 3.97 2.63 4.56
CA VAL A 23 4.38 4.04 4.65
C VAL A 23 5.57 4.32 3.73
N ASP A 24 6.62 3.51 3.80
CA ASP A 24 7.82 3.67 2.97
C ASP A 24 7.49 3.56 1.47
N SER A 25 6.68 2.59 1.09
CA SER A 25 6.20 2.45 -0.29
C SER A 25 5.45 3.69 -0.79
N ILE A 26 4.60 4.28 0.07
CA ILE A 26 3.77 5.43 -0.31
C ILE A 26 4.61 6.69 -0.46
N GLU A 27 5.57 6.94 0.44
CA GLU A 27 6.47 8.10 0.35
C GLU A 27 7.25 8.11 -0.99
N ASN A 28 7.57 6.92 -1.50
CA ASN A 28 8.31 6.73 -2.74
C ASN A 28 7.43 6.55 -3.98
N CYS A 29 6.11 6.67 -3.84
CA CYS A 29 5.17 6.59 -4.94
C CYS A 29 5.44 7.66 -6.02
N ARG A 30 5.44 7.25 -7.29
CA ARG A 30 5.56 8.11 -8.49
C ARG A 30 4.49 7.81 -9.54
N LEU A 31 3.36 7.22 -9.12
CA LEU A 31 2.31 6.76 -10.04
C LEU A 31 1.58 7.91 -10.77
N CYS A 32 1.62 9.12 -10.19
CA CYS A 32 0.97 10.31 -10.74
C CYS A 32 2.03 11.40 -10.99
N PRO A 33 2.52 11.58 -12.24
CA PRO A 33 3.62 12.49 -12.56
C PRO A 33 3.43 13.93 -12.05
N ASN A 34 2.21 14.46 -12.17
CA ASN A 34 1.88 15.84 -11.75
C ASN A 34 1.82 16.03 -10.22
N MET A 35 1.99 14.96 -9.44
CA MET A 35 1.89 14.97 -7.98
C MET A 35 3.11 14.34 -7.29
N GLU A 36 4.17 13.99 -8.01
CA GLU A 36 5.35 13.34 -7.44
C GLU A 36 5.99 14.16 -6.31
N CYS A 37 6.06 15.48 -6.47
CA CYS A 37 6.61 16.41 -5.47
C CYS A 37 5.63 16.77 -4.35
N ARG A 38 4.40 16.22 -4.34
CA ARG A 38 3.41 16.49 -3.29
C ARG A 38 3.70 15.65 -2.06
N THR A 39 3.22 16.13 -0.93
CA THR A 39 3.24 15.39 0.32
C THR A 39 2.27 14.21 0.23
N LYS A 40 2.71 13.06 0.74
CA LYS A 40 1.89 11.86 0.84
C LYS A 40 1.34 11.80 2.25
N VAL A 41 0.03 11.88 2.38
CA VAL A 41 -0.64 11.96 3.68
C VAL A 41 -0.95 10.55 4.17
N PHE A 42 0.10 9.86 4.62
CA PHE A 42 -0.01 8.51 5.14
C PHE A 42 1.14 8.20 6.12
N SER A 43 0.80 8.10 7.41
CA SER A 43 1.75 7.88 8.51
C SER A 43 1.01 7.40 9.77
N GLU A 44 1.71 7.25 10.88
CA GLU A 44 1.12 7.01 12.20
C GLU A 44 0.12 8.09 12.63
N TYR A 45 0.22 9.33 12.10
CA TYR A 45 -0.75 10.40 12.37
C TYR A 45 -2.13 10.17 11.75
N ASN A 46 -2.28 9.14 10.92
CA ASN A 46 -3.55 8.71 10.37
C ASN A 46 -4.40 7.95 11.39
N GLY A 47 -3.82 7.48 12.50
CA GLY A 47 -4.54 6.89 13.64
C GLY A 47 -4.20 5.43 13.88
N ASN A 48 -5.15 4.69 14.47
CA ASN A 48 -4.90 3.36 15.02
C ASN A 48 -5.15 2.22 14.02
N ILE A 49 -4.08 1.57 13.57
CA ILE A 49 -4.11 0.42 12.62
C ILE A 49 -4.79 -0.85 13.18
N TYR A 50 -5.11 -0.87 14.48
CA TYR A 50 -5.88 -1.93 15.14
C TYR A 50 -7.36 -1.60 15.29
N SER A 51 -7.79 -0.40 14.93
CA SER A 51 -9.19 -0.03 15.04
C SER A 51 -10.06 -0.87 14.12
N ASN A 52 -11.27 -1.16 14.58
CA ASN A 52 -12.31 -1.76 13.75
C ASN A 52 -13.03 -0.73 12.86
N VAL A 53 -12.63 0.54 12.90
CA VAL A 53 -13.22 1.62 12.08
C VAL A 53 -12.15 2.28 11.21
N LEU A 54 -12.41 2.33 9.91
CA LEU A 54 -11.61 3.06 8.92
C LEU A 54 -12.46 4.15 8.27
N PHE A 55 -12.04 5.40 8.40
CA PHE A 55 -12.59 6.51 7.63
C PHE A 55 -11.80 6.72 6.33
N ILE A 56 -12.50 6.96 5.22
CA ILE A 56 -11.90 7.26 3.92
C ILE A 56 -12.46 8.58 3.40
N ALA A 57 -11.63 9.61 3.30
CA ALA A 57 -11.97 10.90 2.72
C ALA A 57 -11.54 11.00 1.24
N GLU A 58 -11.75 12.16 0.60
CA GLU A 58 -11.47 12.34 -0.83
C GLU A 58 -9.97 12.46 -1.13
N ALA A 59 -9.33 13.50 -0.61
CA ALA A 59 -7.93 13.82 -0.87
C ALA A 59 -7.40 14.79 0.20
N PRO A 60 -6.08 14.90 0.38
CA PRO A 60 -5.47 15.97 1.17
C PRO A 60 -5.88 17.36 0.66
N GLY A 61 -6.21 18.27 1.58
CA GLY A 61 -6.41 19.68 1.27
C GLY A 61 -5.09 20.46 1.24
N ARG A 62 -4.91 21.33 0.23
CA ARG A 62 -3.70 22.17 0.03
C ARG A 62 -3.27 22.97 1.25
N LEU A 63 -4.21 23.52 2.01
CA LEU A 63 -3.92 24.33 3.20
C LEU A 63 -3.88 23.51 4.48
N GLY A 64 -4.43 22.29 4.46
CA GLY A 64 -4.49 21.39 5.60
C GLY A 64 -3.48 20.25 5.46
N ALA A 65 -4.00 19.06 5.20
CA ALA A 65 -3.24 17.80 5.19
C ALA A 65 -1.99 17.79 4.29
N ASP A 66 -1.99 18.51 3.16
CA ASP A 66 -0.81 18.61 2.28
C ASP A 66 0.37 19.33 2.97
N LYS A 67 0.10 20.20 3.95
CA LYS A 67 1.13 20.88 4.77
C LYS A 67 1.41 20.16 6.07
N THR A 68 0.35 19.68 6.73
CA THR A 68 0.45 19.13 8.08
C THR A 68 0.85 17.65 8.09
N LYS A 69 0.69 16.96 6.96
CA LYS A 69 0.79 15.49 6.83
C LYS A 69 -0.27 14.71 7.64
N ILE A 70 -1.26 15.39 8.20
CA ILE A 70 -2.32 14.78 9.01
C ILE A 70 -3.64 14.84 8.23
N PRO A 71 -4.31 13.70 7.98
CA PRO A 71 -5.55 13.69 7.20
C PRO A 71 -6.67 14.43 7.92
N LEU A 72 -7.51 15.16 7.18
CA LEU A 72 -8.62 15.96 7.72
C LEU A 72 -8.17 16.85 8.89
N PHE A 73 -7.09 17.61 8.70
CA PHE A 73 -6.54 18.50 9.72
C PHE A 73 -5.93 19.77 9.09
N GLY A 74 -6.00 20.89 9.81
CA GLY A 74 -5.37 22.16 9.43
C GLY A 74 -6.16 23.03 8.45
N ASP A 75 -7.29 22.56 7.92
CA ASP A 75 -8.22 23.35 7.10
C ASP A 75 -9.67 23.25 7.59
N GLN A 76 -10.59 23.97 6.95
CA GLN A 76 -11.99 24.01 7.36
C GLN A 76 -12.67 22.63 7.31
N THR A 77 -12.29 21.77 6.36
CA THR A 77 -12.80 20.39 6.28
C THR A 77 -12.40 19.61 7.53
N GLY A 78 -11.13 19.74 7.95
CA GLY A 78 -10.62 19.13 9.17
C GLY A 78 -11.28 19.65 10.44
N VAL A 79 -11.48 20.98 10.55
CA VAL A 79 -12.20 21.59 11.68
C VAL A 79 -13.63 21.04 11.80
N ASN A 80 -14.33 20.93 10.67
CA ASN A 80 -15.69 20.38 10.64
C ASN A 80 -15.71 18.91 11.04
N PHE A 81 -14.78 18.11 10.51
CA PHE A 81 -14.66 16.69 10.86
C PHE A 81 -14.37 16.51 12.36
N GLN A 82 -13.43 17.30 12.91
CA GLN A 82 -13.11 17.24 14.34
C GLN A 82 -14.33 17.53 15.21
N ARG A 83 -15.09 18.60 14.91
CA ARG A 83 -16.32 18.93 15.65
C ARG A 83 -17.37 17.81 15.60
N LEU A 84 -17.51 17.12 14.46
CA LEU A 84 -18.44 16.00 14.32
C LEU A 84 -17.99 14.79 15.15
N ILE A 85 -16.69 14.49 15.15
CA ILE A 85 -16.10 13.43 15.97
C ILE A 85 -16.22 13.73 17.47
N ASP A 86 -15.92 14.96 17.89
CA ASP A 86 -16.03 15.39 19.29
C ASP A 86 -17.48 15.29 19.78
N SER A 87 -18.45 15.64 18.92
CA SER A 87 -19.88 15.58 19.26
C SER A 87 -20.37 14.17 19.61
N ILE A 88 -19.62 13.14 19.21
CA ILE A 88 -19.93 11.74 19.50
C ILE A 88 -18.98 11.10 20.50
N GLY A 89 -18.10 11.89 21.12
CA GLY A 89 -17.16 11.44 22.14
C GLY A 89 -16.09 10.48 21.63
N TRP A 90 -15.83 10.47 20.32
CA TRP A 90 -14.74 9.68 19.75
C TRP A 90 -13.47 10.52 19.71
N THR A 91 -12.31 9.88 19.80
CA THR A 91 -11.01 10.53 19.61
C THR A 91 -10.35 10.04 18.34
N ARG A 92 -9.45 10.83 17.75
CA ARG A 92 -8.77 10.44 16.50
C ARG A 92 -7.96 9.15 16.64
N GLU A 93 -7.42 8.88 17.82
CA GLU A 93 -6.66 7.68 18.15
C GLU A 93 -7.54 6.43 18.25
N SER A 94 -8.86 6.60 18.27
CA SER A 94 -9.81 5.49 18.35
C SER A 94 -10.07 4.83 17.00
N PHE A 95 -9.70 5.46 15.89
CA PHE A 95 -9.94 4.98 14.52
C PHE A 95 -8.75 5.29 13.61
N PHE A 96 -8.82 4.83 12.36
CA PHE A 96 -7.85 5.22 11.32
C PHE A 96 -8.54 6.07 10.25
N ILE A 97 -7.83 7.03 9.70
CA ILE A 97 -8.30 7.94 8.66
C ILE A 97 -7.35 7.87 7.47
N THR A 98 -7.89 7.67 6.28
CA THR A 98 -7.14 7.79 5.03
C THR A 98 -7.92 8.60 4.02
N ASN A 99 -7.34 8.77 2.83
CA ASN A 99 -7.98 9.39 1.68
C ASN A 99 -8.02 8.41 0.49
N ALA A 100 -8.95 8.64 -0.43
CA ALA A 100 -9.05 7.91 -1.69
C ALA A 100 -7.80 8.10 -2.56
N ILE A 101 -7.22 9.30 -2.55
CA ILE A 101 -5.86 9.57 -3.05
C ILE A 101 -4.99 10.21 -1.97
N LEU A 102 -3.70 9.88 -1.93
CA LEU A 102 -2.81 10.26 -0.82
C LEU A 102 -2.03 11.55 -1.06
N CYS A 103 -2.09 12.11 -2.27
CA CYS A 103 -1.47 13.39 -2.64
C CYS A 103 -2.54 14.44 -2.90
N ASN A 104 -2.24 15.73 -2.69
CA ASN A 104 -3.17 16.82 -3.02
C ASN A 104 -3.27 17.05 -4.55
N PRO A 105 -4.46 16.85 -5.15
CA PRO A 105 -4.70 17.19 -6.54
C PRO A 105 -4.90 18.70 -6.68
N ARG A 106 -4.27 19.32 -7.69
CA ARG A 106 -4.39 20.75 -7.95
C ARG A 106 -4.79 21.04 -9.39
N ASP A 107 -5.58 22.10 -9.57
CA ASP A 107 -5.85 22.69 -10.89
C ASP A 107 -4.65 23.52 -11.39
N ASP A 108 -4.74 24.04 -12.62
CA ASP A 108 -3.67 24.85 -13.23
C ASP A 108 -3.37 26.15 -12.47
N LYS A 109 -4.30 26.59 -11.61
CA LYS A 109 -4.15 27.77 -10.73
C LYS A 109 -3.60 27.40 -9.35
N GLY A 110 -3.30 26.12 -9.11
CA GLY A 110 -2.80 25.62 -7.85
C GLY A 110 -3.86 25.48 -6.74
N ASN A 111 -5.16 25.53 -7.06
CA ASN A 111 -6.24 25.28 -6.10
C ASN A 111 -6.55 23.78 -5.99
N ASN A 112 -7.22 23.38 -4.91
CA ASN A 112 -7.70 22.00 -4.76
C ASN A 112 -8.61 21.62 -5.95
N ALA A 113 -8.25 20.55 -6.65
CA ALA A 113 -9.06 19.92 -7.68
C ALA A 113 -9.75 18.65 -7.15
N THR A 114 -10.74 18.16 -7.87
CA THR A 114 -11.32 16.84 -7.60
C THR A 114 -10.43 15.76 -8.22
N PRO A 115 -10.12 14.66 -7.51
CA PRO A 115 -9.39 13.52 -8.06
C PRO A 115 -10.04 13.01 -9.35
N ASN A 116 -9.23 12.80 -10.37
CA ASN A 116 -9.68 12.16 -11.60
C ASN A 116 -9.66 10.62 -11.45
N LYS A 117 -10.21 9.92 -12.45
CA LYS A 117 -10.32 8.45 -12.44
C LYS A 117 -8.95 7.77 -12.35
N GLU A 118 -7.98 8.22 -13.14
CA GLU A 118 -6.62 7.65 -13.15
C GLU A 118 -5.92 7.80 -11.79
N GLN A 119 -6.07 8.95 -11.14
CA GLN A 119 -5.50 9.19 -9.81
C GLN A 119 -6.12 8.26 -8.75
N LEU A 120 -7.43 8.03 -8.82
CA LEU A 120 -8.12 7.06 -7.97
C LEU A 120 -7.66 5.64 -8.24
N GLU A 121 -7.53 5.25 -9.50
CA GLU A 121 -7.02 3.93 -9.90
C GLU A 121 -5.59 3.70 -9.38
N ASN A 122 -4.71 4.69 -9.54
CA ASN A 122 -3.34 4.63 -9.07
C ASN A 122 -3.24 4.48 -7.54
N CYS A 123 -4.08 5.17 -6.77
CA CYS A 123 -4.04 5.09 -5.29
C CYS A 123 -4.85 3.91 -4.72
N SER A 124 -5.76 3.31 -5.50
CA SER A 124 -6.64 2.23 -5.03
C SER A 124 -5.88 1.03 -4.45
N ILE A 125 -4.67 0.75 -4.95
CA ILE A 125 -3.83 -0.33 -4.44
C ILE A 125 -3.40 -0.11 -2.99
N TYR A 126 -2.99 1.11 -2.62
CA TYR A 126 -2.60 1.41 -1.24
C TYR A 126 -3.81 1.34 -0.31
N LEU A 127 -4.97 1.78 -0.79
CA LEU A 127 -6.21 1.67 -0.04
C LEU A 127 -6.61 0.21 0.20
N GLN A 128 -6.49 -0.64 -0.83
CA GLN A 128 -6.74 -2.07 -0.70
C GLN A 128 -5.80 -2.73 0.33
N ILE A 129 -4.49 -2.46 0.23
CA ILE A 129 -3.49 -3.01 1.18
C ILE A 129 -3.79 -2.54 2.60
N LEU A 130 -4.15 -1.27 2.81
CA LEU A 130 -4.54 -0.75 4.11
C LEU A 130 -5.76 -1.49 4.67
N ILE A 131 -6.83 -1.65 3.88
CA ILE A 131 -8.07 -2.34 4.30
C ILE A 131 -7.74 -3.78 4.71
N GLU A 132 -6.92 -4.47 3.92
CA GLU A 132 -6.49 -5.84 4.15
C GLU A 132 -5.58 -6.01 5.40
N LEU A 133 -4.71 -5.02 5.63
CA LEU A 133 -3.83 -4.92 6.81
C LEU A 133 -4.64 -4.68 8.08
N MET A 134 -5.53 -3.69 8.04
CA MET A 134 -6.33 -3.32 9.20
C MET A 134 -7.36 -4.39 9.53
N LYS A 135 -8.05 -4.92 8.50
CA LYS A 135 -9.28 -5.70 8.59
C LYS A 135 -10.32 -5.00 9.47
N PRO A 136 -10.74 -3.77 9.10
CA PRO A 136 -11.75 -3.07 9.89
C PRO A 136 -13.06 -3.84 9.86
N GLU A 137 -13.93 -3.62 10.84
CA GLU A 137 -15.31 -4.14 10.81
C GLU A 137 -16.22 -3.17 10.03
N TYR A 138 -15.89 -1.88 10.10
CA TYR A 138 -16.63 -0.79 9.46
C TYR A 138 -15.71 0.08 8.61
N ILE A 139 -16.14 0.34 7.37
CA ILE A 139 -15.52 1.29 6.47
C ILE A 139 -16.49 2.45 6.29
N ILE A 140 -16.07 3.65 6.64
CA ILE A 140 -16.90 4.86 6.58
C ILE A 140 -16.35 5.80 5.52
N THR A 141 -17.02 5.89 4.38
CA THR A 141 -16.60 6.77 3.29
C THR A 141 -17.18 8.17 3.47
N LEU A 142 -16.36 9.20 3.29
CA LEU A 142 -16.74 10.61 3.35
C LEU A 142 -16.74 11.20 1.95
N GLY A 143 -17.92 11.25 1.33
CA GLY A 143 -18.12 11.82 0.00
C GLY A 143 -18.05 10.79 -1.13
N GLN A 144 -18.31 11.28 -2.34
CA GLN A 144 -18.48 10.43 -3.51
C GLN A 144 -17.16 9.83 -4.01
N LYS A 145 -16.05 10.55 -3.93
CA LYS A 145 -14.74 10.04 -4.37
C LYS A 145 -14.21 8.89 -3.52
N ALA A 146 -14.51 8.90 -2.22
CA ALA A 146 -14.23 7.77 -1.35
C ALA A 146 -15.01 6.51 -1.80
N LEU A 147 -16.30 6.65 -2.15
CA LEU A 147 -17.07 5.53 -2.72
C LEU A 147 -16.54 5.05 -4.07
N GLU A 148 -16.18 5.97 -4.96
CA GLU A 148 -15.58 5.62 -6.24
C GLU A 148 -14.27 4.83 -6.06
N SER A 149 -13.42 5.19 -5.10
CA SER A 149 -12.20 4.41 -4.81
C SER A 149 -12.48 2.99 -4.36
N LEU A 150 -13.53 2.76 -3.56
CA LEU A 150 -13.92 1.40 -3.16
C LEU A 150 -14.47 0.61 -4.34
N ARG A 151 -15.26 1.24 -5.23
CA ARG A 151 -15.78 0.61 -6.45
C ARG A 151 -14.66 0.12 -7.39
N ILE A 152 -13.52 0.80 -7.42
CA ILE A 152 -12.35 0.38 -8.19
C ILE A 152 -11.76 -0.93 -7.62
N ILE A 153 -11.78 -1.11 -6.30
CA ILE A 153 -11.23 -2.29 -5.62
C ILE A 153 -12.19 -3.48 -5.76
N HIS A 154 -13.46 -3.29 -5.37
CA HIS A 154 -14.53 -4.27 -5.56
C HIS A 154 -15.80 -3.53 -5.96
N ASP A 155 -16.47 -4.03 -6.99
CA ASP A 155 -17.67 -3.39 -7.51
C ASP A 155 -18.74 -3.22 -6.42
N ILE A 156 -19.42 -2.08 -6.46
CA ILE A 156 -20.47 -1.74 -5.50
C ILE A 156 -21.47 -0.74 -6.08
N ASN A 157 -22.74 -1.14 -6.04
CA ASN A 157 -23.86 -0.32 -6.47
C ASN A 157 -24.43 0.52 -5.32
N VAL A 158 -23.66 1.53 -4.89
CA VAL A 158 -24.04 2.48 -3.84
C VAL A 158 -24.11 3.90 -4.39
N THR A 159 -25.13 4.64 -3.98
CA THR A 159 -25.30 6.06 -4.28
C THR A 159 -25.38 6.86 -2.99
N LEU A 160 -24.42 7.77 -2.77
CA LEU A 160 -24.30 8.56 -1.54
C LEU A 160 -25.63 9.17 -1.07
N LYS A 161 -26.39 9.81 -1.97
CA LYS A 161 -27.66 10.46 -1.63
C LYS A 161 -28.73 9.49 -1.11
N LYS A 162 -28.79 8.27 -1.66
CA LYS A 162 -29.82 7.27 -1.34
C LYS A 162 -29.44 6.41 -0.13
N ASP A 163 -28.14 6.23 0.07
CA ASP A 163 -27.62 5.20 0.97
C ASP A 163 -26.89 5.77 2.18
N VAL A 164 -26.84 7.10 2.31
CA VAL A 164 -26.30 7.76 3.51
C VAL A 164 -26.86 7.11 4.77
N ARG A 165 -25.97 6.78 5.72
CA ARG A 165 -26.33 6.15 7.02
C ARG A 165 -26.87 4.71 6.91
N LYS A 166 -26.74 4.04 5.78
CA LYS A 166 -27.03 2.59 5.69
C LYS A 166 -25.76 1.78 5.96
N VAL A 167 -25.95 0.59 6.54
CA VAL A 167 -24.92 -0.45 6.58
C VAL A 167 -25.08 -1.31 5.34
N ILE A 168 -24.01 -1.42 4.56
CA ILE A 168 -24.02 -2.10 3.27
C ILE A 168 -22.88 -3.12 3.29
N ASP A 169 -23.16 -4.37 2.96
CA ASP A 169 -22.10 -5.36 2.81
C ASP A 169 -21.26 -5.02 1.58
N TRP A 170 -19.96 -4.90 1.78
CA TRP A 170 -18.97 -4.70 0.73
C TRP A 170 -17.80 -5.63 0.97
N ASN A 171 -17.78 -6.74 0.24
CA ASN A 171 -16.72 -7.74 0.32
C ASN A 171 -16.45 -8.21 1.77
N GLY A 172 -17.51 -8.44 2.56
CA GLY A 172 -17.43 -8.84 3.96
C GLY A 172 -17.12 -7.72 4.96
N TYR A 173 -17.09 -6.46 4.52
CA TYR A 173 -16.97 -5.28 5.36
C TYR A 173 -18.30 -4.51 5.44
N ASN A 174 -18.58 -3.90 6.59
CA ASN A 174 -19.74 -3.01 6.74
C ASN A 174 -19.40 -1.61 6.22
N LEU A 175 -19.78 -1.32 4.97
CA LEU A 175 -19.65 0.00 4.38
C LEU A 175 -20.78 0.93 4.84
N ILE A 176 -20.41 2.14 5.26
CA ILE A 176 -21.34 3.21 5.64
C ILE A 176 -20.98 4.49 4.87
N PRO A 177 -21.77 4.89 3.86
CA PRO A 177 -21.53 6.12 3.13
C PRO A 177 -22.03 7.35 3.90
N LEU A 178 -21.21 8.39 3.97
CA LEU A 178 -21.52 9.69 4.54
C LEU A 178 -21.08 10.81 3.61
N TYR A 179 -21.62 12.00 3.83
CA TYR A 179 -21.19 13.18 3.08
C TYR A 179 -19.83 13.66 3.56
N HIS A 180 -19.07 14.25 2.63
CA HIS A 180 -17.80 14.89 2.96
C HIS A 180 -18.02 16.08 3.92
N THR A 181 -17.08 16.36 4.81
CA THR A 181 -17.20 17.41 5.84
C THR A 181 -16.76 18.80 5.36
N GLY A 182 -16.33 18.89 4.10
CA GLY A 182 -15.89 20.14 3.49
C GLY A 182 -17.04 21.10 3.14
N PRO A 183 -16.79 22.41 3.04
CA PRO A 183 -17.83 23.43 2.83
C PRO A 183 -18.74 23.18 1.62
N ARG A 184 -18.19 22.67 0.50
CA ARG A 184 -18.96 22.37 -0.71
C ARG A 184 -20.03 21.29 -0.47
N ALA A 185 -19.71 20.27 0.32
CA ALA A 185 -20.65 19.19 0.61
C ALA A 185 -21.75 19.62 1.59
N MET A 186 -21.48 20.63 2.43
CA MET A 186 -22.47 21.19 3.35
C MET A 186 -23.66 21.87 2.66
N VAL A 187 -23.50 22.28 1.39
CA VAL A 187 -24.60 22.78 0.55
C VAL A 187 -25.64 21.69 0.31
N HIS A 188 -25.21 20.44 0.13
CA HIS A 188 -26.10 19.30 -0.12
C HIS A 188 -26.55 18.60 1.16
N ARG A 189 -25.72 18.64 2.21
CA ARG A 189 -26.04 18.08 3.52
C ARG A 189 -25.44 18.95 4.61
N ASN A 190 -26.26 19.85 5.15
CA ASN A 190 -25.86 20.83 6.15
C ASN A 190 -25.23 20.20 7.40
N TYR A 191 -24.58 21.04 8.21
CA TYR A 191 -23.86 20.59 9.40
C TYR A 191 -24.75 19.82 10.39
N PHE A 192 -25.99 20.26 10.64
CA PHE A 192 -26.91 19.56 11.56
C PHE A 192 -27.28 18.15 11.09
N ASN A 193 -27.49 17.97 9.79
CA ASN A 193 -27.73 16.64 9.21
C ASN A 193 -26.49 15.75 9.30
N GLN A 194 -25.28 16.30 9.10
CA GLN A 194 -24.04 15.55 9.33
C GLN A 194 -23.86 15.20 10.81
N LEU A 195 -24.19 16.11 11.73
CA LEU A 195 -24.15 15.84 13.17
C LEU A 195 -25.09 14.68 13.55
N ALA A 196 -26.30 14.65 12.98
CA ALA A 196 -27.21 13.52 13.15
C ALA A 196 -26.65 12.21 12.58
N ASP A 197 -25.86 12.26 11.49
CA ASP A 197 -25.24 11.07 10.92
C ASP A 197 -24.16 10.49 11.82
N PHE A 198 -23.29 11.36 12.35
CA PHE A 198 -22.27 10.95 13.30
C PHE A 198 -22.91 10.44 14.59
N TYR A 199 -23.98 11.08 15.09
CA TYR A 199 -24.71 10.54 16.23
C TYR A 199 -25.28 9.13 15.94
N TRP A 200 -25.76 8.90 14.73
CA TRP A 200 -26.19 7.55 14.35
C TRP A 200 -25.02 6.57 14.35
N ILE A 201 -23.83 6.96 13.87
CA ILE A 201 -22.62 6.13 13.94
C ILE A 201 -22.35 5.71 15.39
N SER A 202 -22.33 6.65 16.34
CA SER A 202 -21.99 6.33 17.73
C SER A 202 -23.00 5.44 18.45
N LYS A 203 -24.26 5.45 17.99
CA LYS A 203 -25.30 4.54 18.48
C LYS A 203 -25.23 3.13 17.89
N ASN A 204 -24.77 3.00 16.65
CA ASN A 204 -24.82 1.73 15.92
C ASN A 204 -23.46 1.03 15.81
N ILE A 205 -22.36 1.76 16.02
CA ILE A 205 -21.00 1.26 15.93
C ILE A 205 -20.36 1.28 17.31
N LYS A 206 -19.89 0.11 17.75
CA LYS A 206 -19.04 0.00 18.94
C LYS A 206 -17.59 0.02 18.51
N LEU A 207 -16.87 1.07 18.89
CA LEU A 207 -15.42 1.12 18.76
C LEU A 207 -14.78 0.04 19.62
N LYS A 208 -13.99 -0.82 18.98
CA LYS A 208 -13.14 -1.80 19.65
C LYS A 208 -11.72 -1.27 19.59
N THR A 209 -11.33 -0.48 20.57
CA THR A 209 -9.94 -0.02 20.67
C THR A 209 -9.13 -1.03 21.47
N LYS A 210 -8.02 -1.51 20.90
CA LYS A 210 -6.89 -1.90 21.75
C LYS A 210 -6.14 -0.59 22.07
N PRO A 211 -5.91 -0.26 23.36
CA PRO A 211 -5.23 0.99 23.70
C PRO A 211 -3.86 1.06 23.02
N TRP A 212 -3.64 2.11 22.23
CA TRP A 212 -2.34 2.44 21.63
C TRP A 212 -1.25 2.68 22.71
N ASP A 213 -1.67 2.89 23.97
CA ASP A 213 -0.79 3.09 25.12
C ASP A 213 0.13 1.91 25.46
N ARG A 214 -0.15 0.68 24.97
CA ARG A 214 0.85 -0.39 25.08
C ARG A 214 2.06 -0.12 24.19
N LEU A 215 1.92 0.49 23.01
CA LEU A 215 3.05 0.77 22.10
C LEU A 215 3.90 1.95 22.57
N ASN A 216 3.31 2.94 23.26
CA ASN A 216 4.05 4.06 23.85
C ASN A 216 4.89 3.65 25.08
N LYS A 217 4.56 2.54 25.76
CA LYS A 217 5.31 2.04 26.93
C LYS A 217 6.11 0.76 26.68
N SER A 218 5.85 0.01 25.60
CA SER A 218 6.57 -1.23 25.31
C SER A 218 7.52 -1.08 24.13
N GLY A 219 8.74 -0.59 24.39
CA GLY A 219 9.92 -0.97 23.63
C GLY A 219 9.96 -0.70 22.11
N LEU A 220 8.99 -0.02 21.50
CA LEU A 220 8.94 0.17 20.04
C LEU A 220 10.07 1.07 19.56
N GLN A 221 10.34 2.20 20.25
CA GLN A 221 11.49 3.04 19.92
C GLN A 221 12.84 2.34 20.14
N LYS A 222 12.92 1.41 21.12
CA LYS A 222 14.13 0.59 21.35
C LYS A 222 14.26 -0.52 20.29
N LYS A 223 13.15 -1.18 19.90
CA LYS A 223 13.11 -2.20 18.84
C LYS A 223 13.36 -1.61 17.46
N VAL A 224 12.80 -0.45 17.10
CA VAL A 224 13.03 0.21 15.80
C VAL A 224 14.51 0.61 15.63
N LYS A 225 15.20 1.01 16.72
CA LYS A 225 16.66 1.19 16.69
C LYS A 225 17.44 -0.13 16.62
N GLN A 226 16.90 -1.23 17.14
CA GLN A 226 17.50 -2.57 17.08
C GLN A 226 17.22 -3.29 15.74
N VAL A 227 16.08 -3.01 15.08
CA VAL A 227 15.67 -3.60 13.79
C VAL A 227 16.51 -3.06 12.63
N LYS A 228 17.11 -1.88 12.77
CA LYS A 228 18.16 -1.40 11.85
C LYS A 228 19.40 -2.31 11.81
N SER A 229 19.48 -3.37 12.62
CA SER A 229 20.56 -4.36 12.56
C SER A 229 20.17 -5.73 11.99
N SER A 230 19.02 -5.88 11.30
CA SER A 230 18.73 -7.09 10.52
C SER A 230 18.20 -6.73 9.13
N GLN A 231 18.87 -7.22 8.08
CA GLN A 231 18.46 -6.98 6.71
C GLN A 231 17.03 -7.50 6.44
N SER A 232 16.25 -6.76 5.65
CA SER A 232 14.90 -7.18 5.21
C SER A 232 14.98 -8.49 4.40
N ARG A 233 13.87 -9.22 4.23
CA ARG A 233 13.84 -10.44 3.39
C ARG A 233 14.20 -10.14 1.92
N LEU A 234 13.80 -8.97 1.43
CA LEU A 234 14.18 -8.49 0.10
C LEU A 234 15.69 -8.16 0.04
N GLN A 235 16.24 -7.47 1.04
CA GLN A 235 17.68 -7.21 1.13
C GLN A 235 18.49 -8.51 1.21
N LYS A 236 18.08 -9.47 2.03
CA LYS A 236 18.70 -10.79 2.12
C LYS A 236 18.69 -11.47 0.76
N LEU A 237 17.57 -11.48 0.05
CA LEU A 237 17.54 -12.06 -1.29
C LEU A 237 18.45 -11.31 -2.27
N ILE A 238 18.48 -9.98 -2.24
CA ILE A 238 19.38 -9.17 -3.09
C ILE A 238 20.84 -9.56 -2.83
N ILE A 239 21.25 -9.64 -1.56
CA ILE A 239 22.61 -10.02 -1.15
C ILE A 239 22.92 -11.44 -1.63
N ASP A 240 22.02 -12.39 -1.42
CA ASP A 240 22.20 -13.80 -1.79
C ASP A 240 22.26 -14.00 -3.32
N ILE A 241 21.48 -13.24 -4.09
CA ILE A 241 21.61 -13.21 -5.55
C ILE A 241 22.99 -12.66 -5.90
N LEU A 242 23.36 -11.47 -5.41
CA LEU A 242 24.63 -10.81 -5.75
C LEU A 242 25.88 -11.57 -5.27
N SER A 243 25.75 -12.52 -4.33
CA SER A 243 26.85 -13.42 -3.98
C SER A 243 27.07 -14.55 -5.01
N ARG A 244 26.11 -14.79 -5.91
CA ARG A 244 26.14 -15.82 -6.96
C ARG A 244 26.35 -15.25 -8.36
N VAL A 245 26.10 -13.96 -8.54
CA VAL A 245 26.30 -13.25 -9.79
C VAL A 245 27.20 -12.05 -9.56
N ASP A 246 28.28 -11.96 -10.34
CA ASP A 246 29.31 -10.93 -10.19
C ASP A 246 28.72 -9.50 -10.31
N ARG A 247 28.09 -9.19 -11.44
CA ARG A 247 27.43 -7.90 -11.69
C ARG A 247 26.09 -8.09 -12.38
N VAL A 248 25.08 -7.37 -11.91
CA VAL A 248 23.71 -7.47 -12.45
C VAL A 248 23.06 -6.10 -12.60
N SER A 249 22.44 -5.86 -13.76
CA SER A 249 21.63 -4.66 -14.01
C SER A 249 20.41 -4.62 -13.09
N LYS A 250 19.92 -3.42 -12.75
CA LYS A 250 18.66 -3.26 -12.00
C LYS A 250 17.51 -4.03 -12.65
N PHE A 251 17.45 -3.98 -13.98
CA PHE A 251 16.45 -4.69 -14.79
C PHE A 251 16.50 -6.19 -14.55
N LYS A 252 17.68 -6.82 -14.69
CA LYS A 252 17.86 -8.25 -14.49
C LYS A 252 17.64 -8.64 -13.02
N LEU A 253 18.13 -7.85 -12.06
CA LEU A 253 17.92 -8.09 -10.62
C LEU A 253 16.42 -8.17 -10.30
N THR A 254 15.64 -7.20 -10.79
CA THR A 254 14.19 -7.17 -10.64
C THR A 254 13.54 -8.46 -11.14
N LYS A 255 14.02 -9.00 -12.28
CA LYS A 255 13.44 -10.21 -12.89
C LYS A 255 13.85 -11.47 -12.16
N LEU A 256 15.09 -11.56 -11.69
CA LEU A 256 15.54 -12.66 -10.84
C LEU A 256 14.71 -12.71 -9.56
N ILE A 257 14.56 -11.56 -8.86
CA ILE A 257 13.75 -11.46 -7.64
C ILE A 257 12.31 -11.90 -7.92
N TYR A 258 11.68 -11.40 -8.99
CA TYR A 258 10.32 -11.82 -9.38
C TYR A 258 10.20 -13.32 -9.67
N LEU A 259 11.14 -13.91 -10.41
CA LEU A 259 11.09 -15.32 -10.78
C LEU A 259 11.30 -16.25 -9.58
N ILE A 260 12.18 -15.86 -8.64
CA ILE A 260 12.39 -16.57 -7.37
C ILE A 260 11.11 -16.58 -6.55
N ASP A 261 10.50 -15.41 -6.38
CA ASP A 261 9.25 -15.28 -5.63
C ASP A 261 8.08 -15.99 -6.31
N TYR A 262 8.00 -15.93 -7.64
CA TYR A 262 7.00 -16.66 -8.42
C TYR A 262 7.14 -18.18 -8.26
N GLU A 263 8.36 -18.72 -8.36
CA GLU A 263 8.59 -20.16 -8.22
C GLU A 263 8.35 -20.64 -6.78
N SER A 264 8.77 -19.84 -5.79
CA SER A 264 8.48 -20.10 -4.38
C SER A 264 6.98 -20.09 -4.09
N LEU A 265 6.26 -19.09 -4.59
CA LEU A 265 4.82 -18.99 -4.37
C LEU A 265 4.07 -20.14 -5.05
N LYS A 266 4.49 -20.53 -6.25
CA LYS A 266 3.91 -21.64 -7.02
C LYS A 266 4.12 -23.00 -6.35
N ASN A 267 5.32 -23.28 -5.84
CA ASN A 267 5.65 -24.62 -5.33
C ASN A 267 5.43 -24.75 -3.82
N HIS A 268 5.46 -23.64 -3.07
CA HIS A 268 5.45 -23.65 -1.60
C HIS A 268 4.40 -22.73 -0.99
N GLY A 269 3.62 -22.00 -1.79
CA GLY A 269 2.54 -21.13 -1.29
C GLY A 269 3.03 -19.97 -0.43
N LYS A 270 4.28 -19.51 -0.63
CA LYS A 270 4.84 -18.33 0.04
C LYS A 270 5.94 -17.67 -0.79
N LEU A 271 6.12 -16.36 -0.63
CA LEU A 271 7.22 -15.60 -1.23
C LEU A 271 8.52 -15.77 -0.43
N VAL A 272 9.66 -15.57 -1.10
CA VAL A 272 10.96 -15.44 -0.43
C VAL A 272 11.11 -14.03 0.14
N THR A 273 10.71 -12.98 -0.58
CA THR A 273 10.98 -11.59 -0.18
C THR A 273 9.86 -10.92 0.62
N ASN A 274 8.66 -11.49 0.63
CA ASN A 274 7.41 -10.85 1.06
C ASN A 274 7.07 -9.56 0.27
N SER A 275 7.62 -9.36 -0.92
CA SER A 275 7.38 -8.15 -1.71
C SER A 275 6.02 -8.14 -2.37
N PHE A 276 5.41 -6.95 -2.43
CA PHE A 276 4.31 -6.70 -3.35
C PHE A 276 4.85 -6.42 -4.74
N TYR A 277 4.28 -7.03 -5.77
CA TYR A 277 4.69 -6.78 -7.15
C TYR A 277 3.64 -5.97 -7.89
N ILE A 278 4.07 -4.87 -8.50
CA ILE A 278 3.25 -4.06 -9.39
C ILE A 278 3.73 -4.20 -10.83
N ARG A 279 2.80 -4.12 -11.77
CA ARG A 279 3.07 -4.14 -13.21
C ARG A 279 3.61 -2.76 -13.63
N SER A 280 4.91 -2.68 -13.91
CA SER A 280 5.55 -1.52 -14.56
C SER A 280 5.68 -1.77 -16.07
N PHE A 281 5.99 -0.75 -16.89
CA PHE A 281 6.20 -0.88 -18.34
C PHE A 281 7.11 -2.06 -18.72
N ASN A 282 8.20 -2.23 -17.96
CA ASN A 282 9.22 -3.26 -18.17
C ASN A 282 8.93 -4.60 -17.47
N GLY A 283 7.69 -4.81 -17.03
CA GLY A 283 7.22 -6.05 -16.40
C GLY A 283 7.01 -5.86 -14.89
N PRO A 284 6.97 -6.95 -14.12
CA PRO A 284 6.74 -6.87 -12.68
C PRO A 284 7.95 -6.22 -11.98
N ILE A 285 7.68 -5.37 -10.99
CA ILE A 285 8.69 -4.79 -10.09
C ILE A 285 8.26 -5.02 -8.64
N PRO A 286 9.17 -5.46 -7.75
CA PRO A 286 8.89 -5.46 -6.32
C PRO A 286 8.84 -4.02 -5.82
N VAL A 287 7.79 -3.71 -5.07
CA VAL A 287 7.58 -2.42 -4.43
C VAL A 287 8.67 -2.19 -3.38
N GLY A 288 9.23 -0.98 -3.33
CA GLY A 288 10.31 -0.62 -2.40
C GLY A 288 11.72 -1.05 -2.82
N LEU A 289 11.88 -1.75 -3.96
CA LEU A 289 13.20 -2.21 -4.43
C LEU A 289 14.26 -1.11 -4.48
N ASP A 290 13.86 0.10 -4.90
CA ASP A 290 14.79 1.23 -5.04
C ASP A 290 15.33 1.67 -3.69
N ASN A 291 14.51 1.66 -2.65
CA ASN A 291 14.91 2.00 -1.29
C ASN A 291 15.84 0.94 -0.74
N GLU A 292 15.50 -0.34 -0.92
CA GLU A 292 16.35 -1.43 -0.44
C GLU A 292 17.73 -1.40 -1.11
N LEU A 293 17.80 -1.03 -2.39
CA LEU A 293 19.07 -0.84 -3.09
C LEU A 293 19.83 0.39 -2.60
N MET A 294 19.14 1.50 -2.31
CA MET A 294 19.78 2.70 -1.74
C MET A 294 20.31 2.42 -0.33
N ASP A 295 19.53 1.78 0.53
CA ASP A 295 19.94 1.41 1.88
C ASP A 295 21.18 0.50 1.85
N LEU A 296 21.20 -0.51 0.97
CA LEU A 296 22.37 -1.39 0.80
C LEU A 296 23.60 -0.65 0.23
N LEU A 297 23.40 0.37 -0.61
CA LEU A 297 24.48 1.23 -1.12
C LEU A 297 25.03 2.13 0.00
N ASP A 298 24.16 2.76 0.78
CA ASP A 298 24.51 3.65 1.89
C ASP A 298 25.23 2.88 3.01
N LEU A 299 24.85 1.63 3.23
CA LEU A 299 25.55 0.71 4.14
C LEU A 299 26.87 0.17 3.57
N GLY A 300 27.17 0.45 2.30
CA GLY A 300 28.36 -0.07 1.61
C GLY A 300 28.34 -1.58 1.40
N ILE A 301 27.19 -2.24 1.51
CA ILE A 301 27.03 -3.69 1.32
C ILE A 301 27.08 -4.04 -0.17
N ILE A 302 26.51 -3.18 -1.00
CA ILE A 302 26.58 -3.31 -2.45
C ILE A 302 27.27 -2.09 -3.06
N THR A 303 27.72 -2.24 -4.30
CA THR A 303 28.27 -1.17 -5.13
C THR A 303 27.48 -1.08 -6.42
N TYR A 304 27.38 0.11 -7.01
CA TYR A 304 26.73 0.32 -8.30
C TYR A 304 27.70 0.95 -9.30
N SER A 305 27.74 0.42 -10.53
CA SER A 305 28.49 1.00 -11.65
C SER A 305 27.67 0.98 -12.94
N LYS A 306 28.24 1.48 -14.05
CA LYS A 306 27.61 1.39 -15.39
C LYS A 306 27.22 -0.04 -15.79
N ARG A 307 27.84 -1.07 -15.22
CA ARG A 307 27.56 -2.49 -15.49
C ARG A 307 26.53 -3.11 -14.53
N GLY A 308 26.05 -2.36 -13.54
CA GLY A 308 25.04 -2.81 -12.57
C GLY A 308 25.55 -2.89 -11.13
N TYR A 309 24.75 -3.55 -10.29
CA TYR A 309 25.02 -3.81 -8.88
C TYR A 309 25.97 -5.00 -8.70
N SER A 310 26.85 -4.91 -7.72
CA SER A 310 27.76 -5.97 -7.27
C SER A 310 27.82 -5.99 -5.75
N LEU A 311 28.08 -7.15 -5.16
CA LEU A 311 28.30 -7.26 -3.72
C LEU A 311 29.68 -6.68 -3.34
N ASN A 312 29.76 -5.96 -2.23
CA ASN A 312 31.03 -5.56 -1.62
C ASN A 312 31.46 -6.71 -0.67
N PRO A 313 32.71 -7.23 -0.72
CA PRO A 313 33.00 -8.56 -0.21
C PRO A 313 33.13 -8.59 1.32
N THR A 314 32.00 -8.62 2.05
CA THR A 314 31.97 -8.98 3.48
C THR A 314 30.57 -9.30 4.04
N LEU A 315 29.67 -9.95 3.28
CA LEU A 315 28.36 -10.30 3.84
C LEU A 315 27.78 -11.60 3.27
N THR A 316 27.63 -12.58 4.16
CA THR A 316 26.80 -13.78 3.92
C THR A 316 25.51 -13.63 4.71
N VAL A 317 24.38 -13.86 4.04
CA VAL A 317 23.05 -13.86 4.66
C VAL A 317 22.53 -15.29 4.77
N GLU A 318 21.76 -15.57 5.81
CA GLU A 318 21.10 -16.87 5.98
C GLU A 318 19.73 -16.85 5.30
N LEU A 319 19.58 -17.71 4.28
CA LEU A 319 18.31 -18.19 3.74
C LEU A 319 18.13 -19.65 4.16
N ASN A 320 16.89 -20.11 4.32
CA ASN A 320 16.66 -21.54 4.59
C ASN A 320 16.99 -22.41 3.36
N SER A 321 17.13 -23.71 3.57
CA SER A 321 17.56 -24.65 2.51
C SER A 321 16.64 -24.67 1.28
N VAL A 322 15.32 -24.50 1.49
CA VAL A 322 14.33 -24.45 0.40
C VAL A 322 14.49 -23.18 -0.43
N GLU A 323 14.52 -22.02 0.24
CA GLU A 323 14.74 -20.73 -0.41
C GLU A 323 16.06 -20.73 -1.19
N LYS A 324 17.13 -21.19 -0.56
CA LYS A 324 18.46 -21.28 -1.18
C LYS A 324 18.44 -22.13 -2.44
N SER A 325 17.77 -23.28 -2.42
CA SER A 325 17.63 -24.15 -3.60
C SER A 325 16.87 -23.46 -4.74
N ILE A 326 15.85 -22.66 -4.44
CA ILE A 326 15.10 -21.90 -5.47
C ILE A 326 15.97 -20.80 -6.05
N VAL A 327 16.70 -20.06 -5.20
CA VAL A 327 17.65 -19.04 -5.66
C VAL A 327 18.70 -19.66 -6.55
N ASP A 328 19.31 -20.77 -6.13
CA ASP A 328 20.35 -21.48 -6.88
C ASP A 328 19.83 -21.91 -8.26
N ASP A 329 18.64 -22.50 -8.32
CA ASP A 329 18.03 -22.93 -9.59
C ASP A 329 17.71 -21.74 -10.52
N ILE A 330 17.06 -20.68 -10.02
CA ILE A 330 16.73 -19.50 -10.85
C ILE A 330 17.99 -18.75 -11.29
N VAL A 331 18.97 -18.58 -10.41
CA VAL A 331 20.24 -17.90 -10.75
C VAL A 331 21.08 -18.75 -11.72
N MET A 332 21.09 -20.07 -11.57
CA MET A 332 21.74 -20.97 -12.52
C MET A 332 21.10 -20.88 -13.91
N ARG A 333 19.75 -20.85 -13.98
CA ARG A 333 19.01 -20.75 -15.25
C ARG A 333 19.12 -19.38 -15.92
N TYR A 334 19.09 -18.28 -15.14
CA TYR A 334 18.89 -16.94 -15.68
C TYR A 334 19.94 -15.88 -15.26
N GLY A 335 20.89 -16.21 -14.39
CA GLY A 335 21.90 -15.24 -13.94
C GLY A 335 22.81 -14.75 -15.07
N LYS A 336 23.22 -15.67 -15.96
CA LYS A 336 24.16 -15.39 -17.07
C LYS A 336 23.48 -15.05 -18.40
N VAL A 337 22.16 -15.23 -18.52
CA VAL A 337 21.42 -14.96 -19.77
C VAL A 337 21.27 -13.46 -20.02
N LYS A 338 20.95 -13.04 -21.25
CA LYS A 338 20.78 -11.61 -21.58
C LYS A 338 19.48 -11.04 -21.02
N ASP A 339 19.41 -9.72 -20.84
CA ASP A 339 18.22 -9.03 -20.31
C ASP A 339 16.96 -9.32 -21.15
N ARG A 340 17.10 -9.48 -22.47
CA ARG A 340 16.00 -9.89 -23.35
C ARG A 340 15.46 -11.29 -23.02
N GLU A 341 16.33 -12.23 -22.67
CA GLU A 341 15.96 -13.63 -22.43
C GLU A 341 15.25 -13.79 -21.08
N ILE A 342 15.78 -13.17 -20.03
CA ILE A 342 15.10 -13.16 -18.72
C ILE A 342 13.79 -12.36 -18.76
N LYS A 343 13.70 -11.32 -19.60
CA LYS A 343 12.43 -10.64 -19.89
C LYS A 343 11.43 -11.61 -20.50
N THR A 344 11.82 -12.38 -21.50
CA THR A 344 10.94 -13.40 -22.10
C THR A 344 10.47 -14.41 -21.05
N ALA A 345 11.38 -14.96 -20.24
CA ALA A 345 11.02 -15.89 -19.16
C ALA A 345 10.00 -15.29 -18.17
N THR A 346 10.22 -14.04 -17.78
CA THR A 346 9.29 -13.28 -16.91
C THR A 346 7.90 -13.16 -17.53
N TYR A 347 7.81 -12.86 -18.83
CA TYR A 347 6.53 -12.66 -19.51
C TYR A 347 5.80 -13.97 -19.84
N LEU A 348 6.49 -15.11 -19.75
CA LEU A 348 5.92 -16.43 -19.94
C LEU A 348 5.28 -17.02 -18.68
N THR A 349 5.44 -16.39 -17.51
CA THR A 349 4.75 -16.78 -16.27
C THR A 349 3.24 -16.60 -16.40
N LYS A 350 2.48 -17.38 -15.63
CA LYS A 350 1.00 -17.33 -15.64
C LYS A 350 0.44 -15.93 -15.29
N PRO A 351 0.93 -15.24 -14.24
CA PRO A 351 0.51 -13.86 -13.93
C PRO A 351 0.72 -12.87 -15.08
N MET A 352 1.88 -12.93 -15.73
CA MET A 352 2.19 -12.00 -16.82
C MET A 352 1.38 -12.29 -18.07
N LYS A 353 1.16 -13.57 -18.43
CA LYS A 353 0.27 -13.96 -19.53
C LYS A 353 -1.16 -13.46 -19.30
N ARG A 354 -1.69 -13.58 -18.08
CA ARG A 354 -3.02 -13.05 -17.71
C ARG A 354 -3.07 -11.53 -17.89
N ILE A 355 -2.08 -10.81 -17.36
CA ILE A 355 -1.97 -9.36 -17.50
C ILE A 355 -1.95 -8.92 -18.97
N LEU A 356 -1.13 -9.57 -19.80
CA LEU A 356 -1.05 -9.25 -21.24
C LEU A 356 -2.38 -9.52 -21.97
N LYS A 357 -3.14 -10.54 -21.55
CA LYS A 357 -4.48 -10.81 -22.09
C LYS A 357 -5.47 -9.70 -21.74
N ILE A 358 -5.42 -9.19 -20.51
CA ILE A 358 -6.24 -8.04 -20.06
C ILE A 358 -5.83 -6.76 -20.80
N GLU A 359 -4.53 -6.50 -20.94
CA GLU A 359 -3.99 -5.34 -21.67
C GLU A 359 -4.40 -5.37 -23.15
N LYS A 360 -4.47 -6.57 -23.78
CA LYS A 360 -4.95 -6.74 -25.16
C LYS A 360 -6.43 -6.36 -25.35
N GLN A 361 -7.22 -6.36 -24.28
CA GLN A 361 -8.62 -5.92 -24.28
C GLN A 361 -8.77 -4.41 -24.04
N GLY A 362 -7.66 -3.66 -23.99
CA GLY A 362 -7.65 -2.21 -23.77
C GLY A 362 -7.68 -1.80 -22.30
N ILE A 363 -7.63 -2.75 -21.36
CA ILE A 363 -7.61 -2.46 -19.93
C ILE A 363 -6.15 -2.36 -19.47
N SER A 364 -5.71 -1.15 -19.11
CA SER A 364 -4.36 -0.95 -18.58
C SER A 364 -4.18 -1.73 -17.27
N MET A 365 -3.09 -2.48 -17.19
CA MET A 365 -2.62 -3.14 -15.97
C MET A 365 -1.42 -2.44 -15.34
N LEU A 366 -0.98 -1.29 -15.89
CA LEU A 366 0.09 -0.51 -15.27
C LEU A 366 -0.29 -0.14 -13.83
N HIS A 367 0.69 -0.32 -12.94
CA HIS A 367 0.61 -0.06 -11.50
C HIS A 367 -0.37 -0.93 -10.72
N LYS A 368 -0.96 -1.95 -11.37
CA LYS A 368 -1.83 -2.93 -10.72
C LYS A 368 -1.02 -4.13 -10.18
N PRO A 369 -1.55 -4.86 -9.19
CA PRO A 369 -0.93 -6.06 -8.65
C PRO A 369 -0.63 -7.11 -9.73
N VAL A 370 0.55 -7.70 -9.63
CA VAL A 370 0.96 -8.75 -10.57
C VAL A 370 0.35 -10.09 -10.20
N PHE A 371 0.47 -10.50 -8.94
CA PHE A 371 -0.03 -11.80 -8.47
C PHE A 371 -1.51 -11.73 -8.11
N THR A 372 -2.28 -12.71 -8.56
CA THR A 372 -3.67 -12.99 -8.17
C THR A 372 -3.84 -14.46 -7.84
N ASP A 373 -4.91 -14.81 -7.11
CA ASP A 373 -5.11 -16.19 -6.63
C ASP A 373 -5.29 -17.18 -7.80
N GLU A 374 -5.97 -16.74 -8.86
CA GLU A 374 -6.13 -17.49 -10.12
C GLU A 374 -4.81 -17.91 -10.77
N ASP A 375 -3.71 -17.23 -10.47
CA ASP A 375 -2.41 -17.52 -11.05
C ASP A 375 -1.77 -18.77 -10.43
N PHE A 376 -2.19 -19.18 -9.24
CA PHE A 376 -1.55 -20.26 -8.45
C PHE A 376 -2.50 -21.40 -8.05
N THR A 377 -3.78 -21.31 -8.41
CA THR A 377 -4.71 -22.44 -8.53
C THR A 377 -4.48 -23.19 -9.83
#